data_AF-A0A3M2DI54-F1
#
_entry.id   AF-A0A3M2DI54-F1
#
_cell.length_a   1.000
_cell.length_b   1.000
_cell.length_c   1.000
_cell.angle_alpha   90.00
_cell.angle_beta   90.00
_cell.angle_gamma   90.00
#
_symmetry.space_group_name_H-M   'P 1'
#
loop_
_entity.id
_entity.type
_entity.pdbx_description
1 polymer ?
#
loop_
_entity_poly.entity_id
_entity_poly.type
_entity_poly.pdbx_seq_one_letter_code
_entity_poly.pdbx_strand_id
1 'polypeptide(L)'
;MRAAVIALGAVAAFASACGGRPPPPKRLVIESNVASWTFRRYQRLVDVEVWVPDNRAVGHTASYAAAAAVKRGRLADDDVVHAFVTRYAKPDGVLRATVAFARRLAQEAGYQVEERTIEGVRLYAVAGQGEAWVLWCSGRYIVKLGGRGRSSVPGALVEAYGERYPSSLPAGALEGPLPEGPSLQPPDASEPYDPNNPRPDWDHDKRRRGDR
;
A
#
# COMPACT_ATOMS: atom_id res chain seq x y z
N MET A 1 -59.67 -15.56 -44.38
CA MET A 1 -59.15 -14.23 -43.96
C MET A 1 -59.00 -14.24 -42.45
N ARG A 2 -57.76 -14.29 -41.94
CA ARG A 2 -57.24 -13.73 -40.67
C ARG A 2 -55.92 -14.44 -40.32
N ALA A 3 -54.83 -13.70 -40.49
CA ALA A 3 -53.48 -14.04 -40.13
C ALA A 3 -53.22 -13.77 -38.63
N ALA A 4 -52.31 -14.53 -38.02
CA ALA A 4 -51.66 -14.18 -36.75
C ALA A 4 -50.29 -14.91 -36.75
N VAL A 5 -49.27 -14.30 -37.33
CA VAL A 5 -48.23 -13.48 -36.66
C VAL A 5 -47.35 -14.32 -35.73
N ILE A 6 -46.20 -14.71 -36.27
CA ILE A 6 -45.03 -15.26 -35.59
C ILE A 6 -44.33 -14.10 -34.87
N ALA A 7 -44.14 -14.20 -33.56
CA ALA A 7 -43.30 -13.26 -32.80
C ALA A 7 -42.06 -13.99 -32.28
N LEU A 8 -40.93 -13.70 -32.94
CA LEU A 8 -39.57 -14.02 -32.52
C LEU A 8 -39.31 -13.45 -31.11
N GLY A 9 -39.12 -14.31 -30.12
CA GLY A 9 -38.69 -13.93 -28.78
C GLY A 9 -37.22 -13.54 -28.77
N ALA A 10 -36.95 -12.33 -28.26
CA ALA A 10 -35.68 -11.61 -28.35
C ALA A 10 -34.45 -12.38 -27.85
N VAL A 11 -33.38 -12.31 -28.65
CA VAL A 11 -32.01 -12.70 -28.31
C VAL A 11 -31.52 -11.84 -27.14
N ALA A 12 -30.97 -12.52 -26.13
CA ALA A 12 -30.33 -11.95 -24.96
C ALA A 12 -29.17 -11.02 -25.34
N ALA A 13 -29.37 -9.71 -25.19
CA ALA A 13 -28.29 -8.74 -25.13
C ALA A 13 -27.79 -8.69 -23.68
N PHE A 14 -26.93 -9.64 -23.30
CA PHE A 14 -26.04 -9.44 -22.16
C PHE A 14 -25.18 -8.22 -22.49
N ALA A 15 -25.56 -7.08 -21.91
CA ALA A 15 -24.71 -5.91 -21.85
C ALA A 15 -23.43 -6.33 -21.11
N SER A 16 -22.43 -6.77 -21.86
CA SER A 16 -21.03 -6.56 -21.52
C SER A 16 -20.82 -5.05 -21.48
N ALA A 17 -21.32 -4.43 -20.41
CA ALA A 17 -20.85 -3.12 -20.01
C ALA A 17 -19.34 -3.27 -19.94
N CYS A 18 -18.65 -2.49 -20.76
CA CYS A 18 -17.21 -2.30 -20.70
C CYS A 18 -16.87 -1.68 -19.34
N GLY A 19 -16.99 -2.47 -18.28
CA GLY A 19 -16.67 -2.14 -16.90
C GLY A 19 -15.16 -2.14 -16.76
N GLY A 20 -14.52 -1.18 -17.42
CA GLY A 20 -13.11 -0.92 -17.20
C GLY A 20 -12.87 -0.67 -15.73
N ARG A 21 -11.75 -1.18 -15.22
CA ARG A 21 -11.35 -0.91 -13.83
C ARG A 21 -11.34 0.59 -13.61
N PRO A 22 -11.94 1.06 -12.51
CA PRO A 22 -12.10 2.48 -12.33
C PRO A 22 -10.70 3.08 -12.02
N PRO A 23 -10.38 4.25 -12.56
CA PRO A 23 -9.00 4.74 -12.57
C PRO A 23 -8.49 5.04 -11.15
N PRO A 24 -7.15 5.09 -10.96
CA PRO A 24 -6.53 5.62 -9.75
C PRO A 24 -7.10 6.99 -9.35
N PRO A 25 -7.41 7.23 -8.05
CA PRO A 25 -7.88 8.53 -7.58
C PRO A 25 -6.87 9.65 -7.86
N LYS A 26 -7.34 10.90 -7.97
CA LYS A 26 -6.49 12.07 -8.25
C LYS A 26 -5.37 12.25 -7.21
N ARG A 27 -5.66 12.00 -5.93
CA ARG A 27 -4.71 12.03 -4.81
C ARG A 27 -4.23 10.63 -4.40
N LEU A 28 -4.38 9.65 -5.29
CA LEU A 28 -3.95 8.25 -5.20
C LEU A 28 -4.57 7.39 -4.10
N VAL A 29 -5.22 7.98 -3.11
CA VAL A 29 -5.94 7.25 -2.06
C VAL A 29 -7.44 7.47 -2.19
N ILE A 30 -8.23 6.55 -1.64
CA ILE A 30 -9.70 6.63 -1.66
C ILE A 30 -10.17 7.56 -0.54
N GLU A 31 -10.61 8.76 -0.89
CA GLU A 31 -11.01 9.80 0.07
C GLU A 31 -12.51 9.78 0.37
N SER A 32 -13.03 8.58 0.59
CA SER A 32 -14.42 8.31 0.92
C SER A 32 -14.51 7.09 1.83
N ASN A 33 -15.68 6.87 2.43
CA ASN A 33 -15.93 5.66 3.19
C ASN A 33 -15.79 4.42 2.29
N VAL A 34 -15.26 3.33 2.86
CA VAL A 34 -15.12 2.03 2.19
C VAL A 34 -15.76 0.99 3.09
N ALA A 35 -16.90 0.44 2.67
CA ALA A 35 -17.70 -0.47 3.50
C ALA A 35 -17.92 0.11 4.92
N SER A 36 -17.51 -0.61 5.96
CA SER A 36 -17.61 -0.20 7.37
C SER A 36 -16.45 0.70 7.85
N TRP A 37 -15.61 1.21 6.95
CA TRP A 37 -14.46 2.05 7.27
C TRP A 37 -14.71 3.50 6.85
N THR A 38 -14.70 4.40 7.84
CA THR A 38 -14.95 5.83 7.66
C THR A 38 -13.64 6.55 7.34
N PHE A 39 -13.59 7.27 6.22
CA PHE A 39 -12.43 8.08 5.87
C PHE A 39 -12.22 9.21 6.90
N ARG A 40 -10.96 9.44 7.31
CA ARG A 40 -10.61 10.43 8.33
C ARG A 40 -9.72 11.54 7.80
N ARG A 41 -8.62 11.18 7.15
CA ARG A 41 -7.57 12.13 6.79
C ARG A 41 -6.82 11.67 5.56
N TYR A 42 -6.48 12.64 4.72
CA TYR A 42 -5.48 12.52 3.67
C TYR A 42 -4.21 13.26 4.07
N GLN A 43 -3.05 12.75 3.63
CA GLN A 43 -1.79 13.48 3.67
C GLN A 43 -0.89 13.07 2.50
N ARG A 44 -0.10 14.03 1.99
CA ARG A 44 1.01 13.76 1.06
C ARG A 44 2.28 13.53 1.87
N LEU A 45 3.06 12.53 1.49
CA LEU A 45 4.30 12.13 2.15
C LEU A 45 5.49 12.34 1.22
N VAL A 46 6.60 12.76 1.80
CA VAL A 46 7.91 12.80 1.14
C VAL A 46 8.73 11.53 1.40
N ASP A 47 8.37 10.80 2.46
CA ASP A 47 9.03 9.56 2.83
C ASP A 47 8.55 8.38 1.95
N VAL A 48 9.50 7.53 1.56
CA VAL A 48 9.32 6.44 0.61
C VAL A 48 10.02 5.20 1.15
N GLU A 49 9.23 4.21 1.57
CA GLU A 49 9.74 2.99 2.21
C GLU A 49 10.53 2.08 1.24
N VAL A 50 10.09 2.00 -0.02
CA VAL A 50 10.73 1.16 -1.04
C VAL A 50 11.58 2.05 -1.93
N TRP A 51 12.88 2.04 -1.73
CA TRP A 51 13.77 2.84 -2.55
C TRP A 51 13.97 2.21 -3.94
N VAL A 52 13.89 3.03 -5.00
CA VAL A 52 14.18 2.64 -6.38
C VAL A 52 15.22 3.61 -6.94
N PRO A 53 16.41 3.13 -7.35
CA PRO A 53 17.47 3.98 -7.88
C PRO A 53 16.98 4.86 -9.03
N ASP A 54 17.40 6.12 -9.03
CA ASP A 54 17.12 7.13 -10.07
C ASP A 54 15.63 7.30 -10.44
N ASN A 55 14.72 6.91 -9.54
CA ASN A 55 13.29 6.94 -9.78
C ASN A 55 12.55 7.68 -8.66
N ARG A 56 12.32 8.98 -8.87
CA ARG A 56 11.64 9.84 -7.91
C ARG A 56 10.26 9.30 -7.55
N ALA A 57 9.92 9.34 -6.27
CA ALA A 57 8.64 8.89 -5.76
C ALA A 57 7.95 9.91 -4.88
N VAL A 58 6.62 9.82 -4.80
CA VAL A 58 5.78 10.62 -3.90
C VAL A 58 4.78 9.69 -3.22
N GLY A 59 4.76 9.73 -1.89
CA GLY A 59 3.81 8.98 -1.08
C GLY A 59 2.50 9.75 -0.87
N HIS A 60 1.40 9.02 -0.79
CA HIS A 60 0.09 9.53 -0.43
C HIS A 60 -0.51 8.60 0.61
N THR A 61 -1.11 9.14 1.67
CA THR A 61 -1.72 8.33 2.72
C THR A 61 -3.16 8.75 3.00
N ALA A 62 -3.99 7.76 3.30
CA ALA A 62 -5.32 7.92 3.87
C ALA A 62 -5.42 7.15 5.18
N SER A 63 -6.12 7.70 6.16
CA SER A 63 -6.47 6.99 7.39
C SER A 63 -7.98 6.73 7.43
N TYR A 64 -8.36 5.54 7.86
CA TYR A 64 -9.74 5.11 8.04
C TYR A 64 -9.97 4.65 9.46
N ALA A 65 -11.14 4.93 10.01
CA ALA A 65 -11.57 4.43 11.32
C ALA A 65 -12.77 3.50 11.16
N ALA A 66 -12.84 2.43 11.95
CA ALA A 66 -13.99 1.55 11.97
C ALA A 66 -15.26 2.33 12.34
N ALA A 67 -16.33 2.20 11.56
CA ALA A 67 -17.58 2.93 11.79
C ALA A 67 -18.18 2.64 13.17
N ALA A 68 -18.04 1.40 13.67
CA ALA A 68 -18.46 1.02 15.02
C ALA A 68 -17.70 1.77 16.12
N ALA A 69 -16.40 2.00 15.94
CA ALA A 69 -15.56 2.73 16.87
C ALA A 69 -15.86 4.22 16.89
N VAL A 70 -16.08 4.79 15.70
CA VAL A 70 -16.58 6.16 15.54
C VAL A 70 -17.91 6.33 16.26
N LYS A 71 -18.87 5.40 16.06
CA LYS A 71 -20.18 5.42 16.74
C LYS A 71 -20.06 5.33 18.26
N ARG A 72 -19.13 4.53 18.76
CA ARG A 72 -18.85 4.39 20.20
C ARG A 72 -18.11 5.61 20.78
N GLY A 73 -17.57 6.50 19.93
CA GLY A 73 -16.81 7.67 20.37
C GLY A 73 -15.43 7.35 20.93
N ARG A 74 -14.90 6.14 20.71
CA ARG A 74 -13.59 5.70 21.20
C ARG A 74 -12.90 4.84 20.16
N LEU A 75 -11.69 5.26 19.78
CA LEU A 75 -10.78 4.53 18.90
C LEU A 75 -9.71 3.82 19.73
N ALA A 76 -9.51 2.53 19.46
CA ALA A 76 -8.30 1.80 19.81
C ALA A 76 -7.37 1.67 18.59
N ASP A 77 -6.17 1.12 18.76
CA ASP A 77 -5.19 0.98 17.68
C ASP A 77 -5.73 0.14 16.52
N ASP A 78 -6.46 -0.94 16.82
CA ASP A 78 -7.04 -1.86 15.85
C ASP A 78 -8.25 -1.30 15.09
N ASP A 79 -8.87 -0.25 15.63
CA ASP A 79 -9.97 0.50 15.01
C ASP A 79 -9.50 1.43 13.88
N VAL A 80 -8.19 1.50 13.59
CA VAL A 80 -7.61 2.38 12.56
C VAL A 80 -6.87 1.58 11.48
N VAL A 81 -7.04 2.00 10.22
CA VAL A 81 -6.25 1.49 9.08
C VAL A 81 -5.64 2.66 8.34
N HIS A 82 -4.39 2.51 7.94
CA HIS A 82 -3.72 3.40 7.03
C HIS A 82 -3.58 2.73 5.67
N ALA A 83 -3.86 3.51 4.63
CA ALA A 83 -3.48 3.21 3.27
C ALA A 83 -2.33 4.13 2.88
N PHE A 84 -1.32 3.58 2.23
CA PHE A 84 -0.23 4.30 1.60
C PHE A 84 -0.16 3.90 0.15
N VAL A 85 -0.11 4.88 -0.74
CA VAL A 85 0.13 4.69 -2.17
C VAL A 85 1.32 5.54 -2.57
N THR A 86 2.42 4.87 -2.91
CA THR A 86 3.63 5.52 -3.41
C THR A 86 3.62 5.46 -4.93
N ARG A 87 3.71 6.62 -5.58
CA ARG A 87 3.84 6.73 -7.04
C ARG A 87 5.27 7.07 -7.42
N TYR A 88 5.84 6.23 -8.27
CA TYR A 88 7.13 6.46 -8.90
C TYR A 88 6.97 7.21 -10.23
N ALA A 89 8.03 7.91 -10.64
CA ALA A 89 8.07 8.61 -11.92
C ALA A 89 7.98 7.61 -13.10
N LYS A 90 8.67 6.47 -12.98
CA LYS A 90 8.73 5.40 -13.97
C LYS A 90 8.34 4.05 -13.35
N PRO A 91 7.80 3.09 -14.12
CA PRO A 91 7.54 1.74 -13.63
C PRO A 91 8.81 0.90 -13.42
N ASP A 92 9.89 1.26 -14.10
CA ASP A 92 11.13 0.48 -14.11
C ASP A 92 11.70 0.29 -12.70
N GLY A 93 12.06 -0.97 -12.39
CA GLY A 93 12.63 -1.36 -11.10
C GLY A 93 11.64 -1.44 -9.93
N VAL A 94 10.41 -0.93 -10.05
CA VAL A 94 9.44 -0.89 -8.92
C VAL A 94 9.08 -2.29 -8.44
N LEU A 95 8.77 -3.22 -9.36
CA LEU A 95 8.47 -4.61 -9.00
C LEU A 95 9.68 -5.28 -8.32
N ARG A 96 10.87 -5.20 -8.94
CA ARG A 96 12.11 -5.75 -8.38
C ARG A 96 12.41 -5.22 -6.98
N ALA A 97 12.28 -3.91 -6.77
CA ALA A 97 12.47 -3.25 -5.48
C ALA A 97 11.45 -3.71 -4.44
N THR A 98 10.19 -3.88 -4.83
CA THR A 98 9.12 -4.38 -3.95
C THR A 98 9.41 -5.81 -3.49
N VAL A 99 9.83 -6.69 -4.41
CA VAL A 99 10.20 -8.08 -4.08
C VAL A 99 11.42 -8.11 -3.15
N ALA A 100 12.47 -7.36 -3.47
CA ALA A 100 13.66 -7.32 -2.64
C ALA A 100 13.38 -6.77 -1.23
N PHE A 101 12.53 -5.74 -1.13
CA PHE A 101 12.07 -5.20 0.15
C PHE A 101 11.31 -6.23 0.98
N ALA A 102 10.36 -6.95 0.37
CA ALA A 102 9.59 -7.99 1.07
C ALA A 102 10.50 -9.13 1.57
N ARG A 103 11.49 -9.55 0.78
CA ARG A 103 12.48 -10.55 1.20
C ARG A 103 13.37 -10.07 2.34
N ARG A 104 13.79 -8.80 2.31
CA ARG A 104 14.55 -8.20 3.42
C ARG A 104 13.72 -8.19 4.70
N LEU A 105 12.46 -7.74 4.61
CA LEU A 105 11.53 -7.79 5.75
C LEU A 105 11.35 -9.22 6.29
N ALA A 106 11.28 -10.23 5.42
CA ALA A 106 11.16 -11.63 5.83
C ALA A 106 12.40 -12.14 6.60
N GLN A 107 13.54 -11.46 6.47
CA GLN A 107 14.79 -11.77 7.17
C GLN A 107 14.95 -10.94 8.46
N GLU A 108 14.14 -9.90 8.66
CA GLU A 108 14.18 -9.08 9.87
C GLU A 108 13.51 -9.81 11.04
N ALA A 109 14.18 -9.82 12.19
CA ALA A 109 13.67 -10.50 13.37
C ALA A 109 12.36 -9.86 13.85
N GLY A 110 11.31 -10.69 13.95
CA GLY A 110 10.01 -10.27 14.50
C GLY A 110 8.95 -9.91 13.47
N TYR A 111 9.24 -10.06 12.17
CA TYR A 111 8.24 -10.04 11.10
C TYR A 111 8.12 -11.41 10.43
N GLN A 112 6.88 -11.75 10.08
CA GLN A 112 6.52 -12.84 9.18
C GLN A 112 5.97 -12.22 7.90
N VAL A 113 6.50 -12.66 6.77
CA VAL A 113 6.09 -12.20 5.44
C VAL A 113 5.65 -13.41 4.63
N GLU A 114 4.42 -13.36 4.12
CA GLU A 114 3.82 -14.44 3.33
C GLU A 114 3.19 -13.88 2.06
N GLU A 115 3.24 -14.66 0.98
CA GLU A 115 2.43 -14.37 -0.20
C GLU A 115 0.99 -14.85 0.03
N ARG A 116 0.00 -13.97 -0.17
CA ARG A 116 -1.43 -14.29 -0.01
C ARG A 116 -2.26 -13.66 -1.12
N THR A 117 -3.47 -14.19 -1.28
CA THR A 117 -4.52 -13.56 -2.09
C THR A 117 -5.66 -13.16 -1.17
N ILE A 118 -6.02 -11.88 -1.16
CA ILE A 118 -7.15 -11.34 -0.38
C ILE A 118 -8.05 -10.60 -1.36
N GLU A 119 -9.33 -10.97 -1.42
CA GLU A 119 -10.31 -10.39 -2.36
C GLU A 119 -9.80 -10.31 -3.81
N GLY A 120 -9.16 -11.39 -4.28
CA GLY A 120 -8.61 -11.48 -5.64
C GLY A 120 -7.31 -10.69 -5.86
N VAL A 121 -6.77 -10.00 -4.86
CA VAL A 121 -5.50 -9.26 -4.94
C VAL A 121 -4.35 -10.11 -4.39
N ARG A 122 -3.39 -10.47 -5.24
CA ARG A 122 -2.13 -11.10 -4.81
C ARG A 122 -1.23 -10.06 -4.13
N LEU A 123 -0.77 -10.34 -2.94
CA LEU A 123 -0.04 -9.39 -2.10
C LEU A 123 0.92 -10.10 -1.15
N TYR A 124 1.82 -9.34 -0.54
CA TYR A 124 2.55 -9.78 0.64
C TYR A 124 1.78 -9.39 1.89
N ALA A 125 1.43 -10.35 2.72
CA ALA A 125 0.94 -10.13 4.07
C ALA A 125 2.13 -10.12 5.03
N VAL A 126 2.24 -9.05 5.82
CA VAL A 126 3.29 -8.85 6.82
C VAL A 126 2.63 -8.77 8.19
N ALA A 127 3.07 -9.62 9.12
CA ALA A 127 2.60 -9.62 10.51
C ALA A 127 3.79 -9.67 11.46
N GLY A 128 3.75 -8.90 12.54
CA GLY A 128 4.86 -8.82 13.48
C GLY A 128 4.73 -7.58 14.36
N GLN A 129 5.42 -7.53 15.50
CA GLN A 129 5.49 -6.33 16.36
C GLN A 129 4.12 -5.70 16.74
N GLY A 130 3.06 -6.51 16.82
CA GLY A 130 1.71 -6.02 17.13
C GLY A 130 1.03 -5.25 15.98
N GLU A 131 1.50 -5.42 14.75
CA GLU A 131 0.92 -4.81 13.55
C GLU A 131 0.68 -5.85 12.44
N ALA A 132 -0.25 -5.51 11.55
CA ALA A 132 -0.52 -6.26 10.34
C ALA A 132 -0.62 -5.31 9.15
N TRP A 133 0.13 -5.65 8.11
CA TRP A 133 0.23 -4.90 6.86
C TRP A 133 0.05 -5.84 5.68
N VAL A 134 -0.40 -5.27 4.56
CA VAL A 134 -0.31 -5.88 3.24
C VAL A 134 0.36 -4.92 2.29
N LEU A 135 1.13 -5.44 1.33
CA LEU A 135 1.91 -4.67 0.37
C LEU A 135 1.82 -5.33 -1.01
N TRP A 136 1.62 -4.54 -2.06
CA TRP A 136 1.78 -5.01 -3.44
C TRP A 136 2.19 -3.89 -4.38
N CYS A 137 2.79 -4.26 -5.52
CA CYS A 137 3.07 -3.33 -6.61
C CYS A 137 1.97 -3.40 -7.68
N SER A 138 1.72 -2.27 -8.34
CA SER A 138 0.79 -2.12 -9.47
C SER A 138 1.45 -1.20 -10.51
N GLY A 139 2.24 -1.76 -11.43
CA GLY A 139 3.04 -0.97 -12.37
C GLY A 139 3.98 0.01 -11.65
N ARG A 140 3.77 1.33 -11.82
CA ARG A 140 4.57 2.39 -11.16
C ARG A 140 4.08 2.78 -9.76
N TYR A 141 3.19 2.00 -9.16
CA TYR A 141 2.64 2.25 -7.83
C TYR A 141 3.02 1.12 -6.88
N ILE A 142 3.20 1.47 -5.62
CA ILE A 142 3.22 0.51 -4.51
C ILE A 142 2.10 0.88 -3.56
N VAL A 143 1.28 -0.09 -3.20
CA VAL A 143 0.17 0.06 -2.25
C VAL A 143 0.52 -0.71 -0.99
N LYS A 144 0.38 -0.06 0.16
CA LYS A 144 0.54 -0.64 1.49
C LYS A 144 -0.69 -0.31 2.33
N LEU A 145 -1.36 -1.32 2.87
CA LEU A 145 -2.53 -1.14 3.75
C LEU A 145 -2.27 -1.82 5.08
N GLY A 146 -2.69 -1.24 6.20
CA GLY A 146 -2.54 -1.89 7.50
C GLY A 146 -2.50 -0.94 8.68
N GLY A 147 -1.97 -1.41 9.79
CA GLY A 147 -1.88 -0.65 11.02
C GLY A 147 -1.48 -1.49 12.22
N ARG A 148 -1.37 -0.80 13.36
CA ARG A 148 -1.05 -1.40 14.67
C ARG A 148 -2.29 -1.99 15.34
N GLY A 149 -2.08 -2.80 16.37
CA GLY A 149 -3.13 -3.38 17.20
C GLY A 149 -3.92 -4.53 16.55
N ARG A 150 -3.60 -4.89 15.31
CA ARG A 150 -4.40 -5.83 14.50
C ARG A 150 -3.61 -7.04 14.03
N SER A 151 -4.34 -8.14 13.83
CA SER A 151 -3.82 -9.39 13.28
C SER A 151 -4.03 -9.53 11.76
N SER A 152 -4.87 -8.70 11.16
CA SER A 152 -5.17 -8.74 9.73
C SER A 152 -5.61 -7.39 9.16
N VAL A 153 -5.52 -7.27 7.84
CA VAL A 153 -6.00 -6.09 7.10
C VAL A 153 -7.41 -6.37 6.56
N PRO A 154 -8.38 -5.45 6.71
CA PRO A 154 -9.75 -5.64 6.23
C PRO A 154 -9.84 -5.89 4.73
N GLY A 155 -10.44 -7.02 4.34
CA GLY A 155 -10.59 -7.42 2.93
C GLY A 155 -11.24 -6.34 2.06
N ALA A 156 -12.30 -5.68 2.53
CA ALA A 156 -12.98 -4.61 1.78
C ALA A 156 -12.06 -3.42 1.41
N LEU A 157 -11.07 -3.09 2.23
CA LEU A 157 -10.08 -2.07 1.88
C LEU A 157 -9.09 -2.61 0.83
N VAL A 158 -8.69 -3.88 0.95
CA VAL A 158 -7.82 -4.54 -0.03
C VAL A 158 -8.51 -4.60 -1.40
N GLU A 159 -9.76 -5.03 -1.45
CA GLU A 159 -10.59 -5.07 -2.66
C GLU A 159 -10.68 -3.68 -3.30
N ALA A 160 -11.14 -2.69 -2.53
CA ALA A 160 -11.35 -1.33 -3.03
C ALA A 160 -10.07 -0.70 -3.60
N TYR A 161 -8.91 -0.93 -2.98
CA TYR A 161 -7.64 -0.48 -3.54
C TYR A 161 -7.17 -1.36 -4.70
N GLY A 162 -7.38 -2.67 -4.65
CA GLY A 162 -7.01 -3.62 -5.70
C GLY A 162 -7.73 -3.39 -7.03
N GLU A 163 -9.00 -2.93 -6.98
CA GLU A 163 -9.73 -2.51 -8.18
C GLU A 163 -9.04 -1.33 -8.89
N ARG A 164 -8.45 -0.41 -8.13
CA ARG A 164 -7.74 0.79 -8.64
C ARG A 164 -6.30 0.49 -9.01
N TYR A 165 -5.69 -0.44 -8.29
CA TYR A 165 -4.27 -0.79 -8.32
C TYR A 165 -4.10 -2.30 -8.39
N PRO A 166 -4.34 -2.91 -9.56
CA PRO A 166 -4.24 -4.35 -9.70
C PRO A 166 -2.81 -4.84 -9.47
N SER A 167 -2.68 -5.92 -8.70
CA SER A 167 -1.37 -6.48 -8.38
C SER A 167 -0.61 -6.93 -9.63
N SER A 168 0.67 -6.56 -9.67
CA SER A 168 1.65 -7.01 -10.65
C SER A 168 2.64 -8.04 -10.05
N LEU A 169 2.39 -8.51 -8.83
CA LEU A 169 3.25 -9.51 -8.20
C LEU A 169 3.12 -10.87 -8.93
N PRO A 170 4.24 -11.50 -9.32
CA PRO A 170 4.21 -12.88 -9.81
C PRO A 170 3.98 -13.85 -8.65
N ALA A 171 3.58 -15.09 -8.97
CA ALA A 171 3.49 -16.14 -7.97
C ALA A 171 4.89 -16.64 -7.56
N GLY A 172 5.08 -16.97 -6.27
CA GLY A 172 6.36 -17.46 -5.75
C GLY A 172 7.43 -16.36 -5.73
N ALA A 173 7.00 -15.11 -5.57
CA ALA A 173 7.89 -13.96 -5.67
C ALA A 173 8.84 -13.85 -4.47
N LEU A 174 8.57 -14.52 -3.34
CA LEU A 174 9.47 -14.53 -2.19
C LEU A 174 10.66 -15.49 -2.39
N GLU A 175 10.47 -16.57 -3.13
CA GLU A 175 11.45 -17.65 -3.29
C GLU A 175 12.12 -17.70 -4.68
N GLY A 176 11.47 -17.14 -5.70
CA GLY A 176 11.93 -17.20 -7.09
C GLY A 176 13.17 -16.33 -7.40
N PRO A 177 13.57 -16.23 -8.68
CA PRO A 177 14.54 -15.21 -9.09
C PRO A 177 13.98 -13.81 -8.86
N LEU A 178 14.86 -12.85 -8.55
CA LEU A 178 14.44 -11.44 -8.50
C LEU A 178 13.95 -11.00 -9.89
N PRO A 179 12.82 -10.29 -10.00
CA PRO A 179 12.36 -9.72 -11.26
C PRO A 179 13.43 -8.86 -11.93
N GLU A 180 13.37 -8.74 -13.25
CA GLU A 180 14.27 -7.88 -14.02
C GLU A 180 14.21 -6.42 -13.56
N GLY A 181 15.33 -5.71 -13.71
CA GLY A 181 15.43 -4.29 -13.38
C GLY A 181 16.82 -3.88 -12.93
N PRO A 182 17.04 -2.56 -12.72
CA PRO A 182 18.31 -2.04 -12.26
C PRO A 182 18.72 -2.69 -10.93
N SER A 183 20.04 -2.75 -10.69
CA SER A 183 20.57 -3.17 -9.40
C SER A 183 20.06 -2.23 -8.30
N LEU A 184 19.68 -2.80 -7.16
CA LEU A 184 19.19 -2.04 -6.00
C LEU A 184 20.33 -1.64 -5.07
N GLN A 185 21.57 -1.61 -5.56
CA GLN A 185 22.69 -1.11 -4.76
C GLN A 185 22.37 0.33 -4.35
N PRO A 186 22.35 0.62 -3.04
CA PRO A 186 22.33 2.01 -2.59
C PRO A 186 23.50 2.75 -3.26
N PRO A 187 23.36 4.04 -3.61
CA PRO A 187 24.54 4.85 -3.90
C PRO A 187 25.52 4.68 -2.74
N ASP A 188 26.80 4.55 -3.06
CA ASP A 188 27.86 4.35 -2.06
C ASP A 188 27.72 5.46 -1.01
N ALA A 189 27.42 5.08 0.24
CA ALA A 189 27.03 6.01 1.30
C ALA A 189 28.20 6.88 1.80
N SER A 190 29.35 6.82 1.13
CA SER A 190 30.49 7.69 1.36
C SER A 190 30.26 9.06 0.73
N GLU A 191 29.23 9.79 1.18
CA GLU A 191 29.39 11.25 1.15
C GLU A 191 30.57 11.57 2.07
N PRO A 192 31.61 12.28 1.60
CA PRO A 192 32.70 12.71 2.46
C PRO A 192 32.09 13.48 3.64
N TYR A 193 32.45 13.10 4.86
CA TYR A 193 32.01 13.78 6.07
C TYR A 193 32.24 15.29 5.93
N ASP A 194 31.17 16.09 5.94
CA ASP A 194 31.29 17.55 5.96
C ASP A 194 31.71 17.98 7.38
N PRO A 195 32.94 18.50 7.58
CA PRO A 195 33.38 18.95 8.90
C PRO A 195 32.57 20.13 9.44
N ASN A 196 31.81 20.83 8.59
CA ASN A 196 30.93 21.94 8.95
C ASN A 196 29.48 21.51 9.21
N ASN A 197 29.14 20.23 9.05
CA ASN A 197 27.79 19.74 9.34
C ASN A 197 27.48 20.07 10.82
N PRO A 198 26.35 20.75 11.12
CA PRO A 198 26.03 21.14 12.48
C PRO A 198 26.09 19.92 13.39
N ARG A 199 26.93 20.00 14.43
CA ARG A 199 27.00 18.94 15.44
C ARG A 199 25.67 18.94 16.18
N PRO A 200 25.09 17.77 16.48
CA PRO A 200 23.94 17.73 17.36
C PRO A 200 24.32 18.39 18.69
N ASP A 201 23.46 19.29 19.17
CA ASP A 201 23.68 20.04 20.40
C ASP A 201 23.36 19.16 21.62
N TRP A 202 24.24 18.18 21.87
CA TRP A 202 24.12 17.25 22.99
C TRP A 202 24.25 17.93 24.37
N ASP A 203 24.78 19.15 24.41
CA ASP A 203 25.04 19.87 25.65
C ASP A 203 23.81 20.68 26.13
N HIS A 204 22.90 21.05 25.23
CA HIS A 204 21.64 21.70 25.62
C HIS A 204 20.71 20.79 26.44
N ASP A 205 20.78 19.46 26.24
CA ASP A 205 19.91 18.49 26.93
C ASP A 205 20.38 18.17 28.36
N LYS A 206 21.68 18.29 28.64
CA LYS A 206 22.23 18.08 29.99
C LYS A 206 21.79 19.18 30.97
N ARG A 207 21.61 20.42 30.50
CA ARG A 207 21.14 21.54 31.34
C ARG A 207 19.68 21.40 31.78
N ARG A 208 18.86 20.62 31.07
CA ARG A 208 17.43 20.40 31.42
C ARG A 208 17.18 19.25 32.39
N ARG A 209 18.16 18.36 32.61
CA ARG A 209 18.04 17.23 33.53
C ARG A 209 18.63 17.48 34.92
N GLY A 210 19.24 18.65 35.16
CA GLY A 210 19.85 19.02 36.44
C GLY A 210 18.90 19.60 37.50
N ASP A 211 17.65 19.92 37.15
CA ASP A 211 16.69 20.57 38.06
C ASP A 211 15.45 19.68 38.38
N ARG A 212 15.66 18.40 38.70
CA ARG A 212 14.61 17.60 39.37
C ARG A 212 15.16 16.82 40.54
#